data_AF-A0A7V2H938-F1
#
_entry.id   AF-A0A7V2H938-F1
#
_cell.length_a   1.000
_cell.length_b   1.000
_cell.length_c   1.000
_cell.angle_alpha   90.00
_cell.angle_beta   90.00
_cell.angle_gamma   90.00
#
_symmetry.space_group_name_H-M   'P 1'
#
loop_
_entity.id
_entity.type
_entity.pdbx_description
1 polymer ?
#
loop_
_entity_poly.entity_id
_entity_poly.type
_entity_poly.pdbx_seq_one_letter_code
_entity_poly.pdbx_strand_id
1 'polypeptide(L)'
;MGRITSGIGLVSGINSKDIIDQLMQLEARPKTLLQRRAETVNQQRTAYADISARLTSLRLSATTLKKTITFQNAAATSSDEDVLTATASPGAAVGAFTFQV
;
A
#
# COMPACT_ATOMS: atom_id res chain seq x y z
N MET A 1 18.93 -72.70 -17.54
CA MET A 1 18.98 -72.65 -16.06
C MET A 1 19.54 -71.28 -15.66
N GLY A 2 18.82 -70.16 -15.65
CA GLY A 2 17.47 -69.95 -15.14
C GLY A 2 17.52 -69.57 -13.66
N ARG A 3 18.07 -68.40 -13.31
CA ARG A 3 17.94 -67.80 -11.96
C ARG A 3 17.72 -66.30 -12.08
N ILE A 4 16.49 -65.92 -12.41
CA ILE A 4 15.98 -64.59 -12.11
C ILE A 4 16.00 -64.50 -10.57
N THR A 5 16.85 -63.62 -10.04
CA THR A 5 16.86 -63.31 -8.60
C THR A 5 15.57 -62.56 -8.28
N SER A 6 14.58 -63.31 -7.82
CA SER A 6 13.31 -62.82 -7.29
C SER A 6 13.52 -62.18 -5.90
N GLY A 7 14.40 -61.18 -5.83
CA GLY A 7 14.79 -60.49 -4.59
C GLY A 7 14.40 -59.01 -4.53
N ILE A 8 13.87 -58.44 -5.62
CA ILE A 8 13.32 -57.06 -5.62
C ILE A 8 11.79 -57.08 -5.48
N GLY A 9 11.23 -58.22 -5.03
CA GLY A 9 9.81 -58.39 -4.78
C GLY A 9 9.49 -58.14 -3.31
N LEU A 10 8.77 -57.04 -3.03
CA LEU A 10 7.76 -56.82 -1.97
C LEU A 10 8.09 -57.15 -0.49
N VAL A 11 9.22 -57.78 -0.18
CA VAL A 11 9.65 -58.26 1.15
C VAL A 11 10.90 -57.53 1.65
N SER A 12 11.64 -56.85 0.76
CA SER A 12 12.60 -55.84 1.20
C SER A 12 11.78 -54.65 1.70
N GLY A 13 12.02 -54.20 2.94
CA GLY A 13 11.37 -53.05 3.58
C GLY A 13 11.68 -51.70 2.90
N ILE A 14 11.59 -51.66 1.57
CA ILE A 14 11.64 -50.46 0.76
C ILE A 14 10.26 -49.83 0.91
N ASN A 15 10.17 -48.80 1.73
CA ASN A 15 9.02 -47.91 1.77
C ASN A 15 8.91 -47.20 0.42
N SER A 16 8.32 -47.88 -0.58
CA SER A 16 8.06 -47.28 -1.90
C SER A 16 7.20 -46.03 -1.78
N LYS A 17 6.37 -45.95 -0.74
CA LYS A 17 5.63 -44.74 -0.35
C LYS A 17 6.57 -43.57 -0.05
N ASP A 18 7.59 -43.77 0.80
CA ASP A 18 8.56 -42.72 1.14
C ASP A 18 9.37 -42.27 -0.08
N ILE A 19 9.73 -43.19 -0.99
CA ILE A 19 10.45 -42.86 -2.22
C ILE A 19 9.57 -42.04 -3.17
N ILE A 20 8.30 -42.43 -3.34
CA ILE A 20 7.33 -41.70 -4.16
C ILE A 20 7.09 -40.30 -3.57
N ASP A 21 6.93 -40.19 -2.25
CA ASP A 21 6.74 -38.93 -1.56
C ASP A 21 7.98 -38.02 -1.69
N GLN A 22 9.20 -38.58 -1.60
CA GLN A 22 10.45 -37.86 -1.84
C GLN A 22 10.60 -37.36 -3.28
N LEU A 23 10.22 -38.18 -4.27
CA LEU A 23 10.20 -37.78 -5.68
C LEU A 23 9.17 -36.68 -5.96
N MET A 24 7.97 -36.82 -5.41
CA MET A 24 6.92 -35.80 -5.47
C MET A 24 7.37 -34.47 -4.84
N GLN A 25 8.05 -34.50 -3.70
CA GLN A 25 8.62 -33.30 -3.07
C GLN A 25 9.71 -32.66 -3.94
N LEU A 26 10.52 -33.46 -4.64
CA LEU A 26 11.54 -32.96 -5.55
C LEU A 26 10.90 -32.26 -6.76
N GLU A 27 9.88 -32.87 -7.35
CA GLU A 27 9.12 -32.30 -8.48
C GLU A 27 8.28 -31.08 -8.09
N ALA A 28 7.92 -30.92 -6.81
CA ALA A 28 7.24 -29.73 -6.30
C ALA A 28 8.18 -28.52 -6.12
N ARG A 29 9.51 -28.70 -6.15
CA ARG A 29 10.48 -27.60 -5.94
C ARG A 29 10.37 -26.49 -6.99
N PRO A 30 10.32 -26.76 -8.31
CA PRO A 30 10.21 -25.70 -9.32
C PRO A 30 8.93 -24.88 -9.17
N LYS A 31 7.81 -25.52 -8.82
CA LYS A 31 6.54 -24.83 -8.52
C LYS A 31 6.71 -23.87 -7.36
N THR A 32 7.32 -24.33 -6.27
CA THR A 32 7.58 -23.50 -5.08
C THR A 32 8.51 -22.32 -5.42
N LEU A 33 9.53 -22.53 -6.25
CA LEU A 33 10.42 -21.47 -6.71
C LEU A 33 9.70 -20.42 -7.55
N LEU A 34 8.80 -20.84 -8.46
CA LEU A 34 7.99 -19.92 -9.26
C LEU A 34 7.00 -19.13 -8.41
N GLN A 35 6.36 -19.78 -7.43
CA GLN A 35 5.47 -19.11 -6.47
C GLN A 35 6.20 -18.04 -5.66
N ARG A 36 7.39 -18.36 -5.14
CA ARG A 36 8.24 -17.37 -4.43
C ARG A 36 8.63 -16.20 -5.33
N ARG A 37 9.00 -16.46 -6.59
CA ARG A 37 9.30 -15.38 -7.55
C ARG A 37 8.09 -14.48 -7.80
N ALA A 38 6.90 -15.07 -7.96
CA ALA A 38 5.66 -14.31 -8.13
C ALA A 38 5.34 -13.46 -6.90
N GLU A 39 5.53 -14.00 -5.69
CA GLU A 39 5.39 -13.25 -4.44
C GLU A 39 6.38 -12.08 -4.35
N THR A 40 7.66 -12.29 -4.67
CA THR A 40 8.65 -11.20 -4.68
C THR A 40 8.25 -10.09 -5.66
N VAL A 41 7.83 -10.43 -6.87
CA VAL A 41 7.39 -9.45 -7.88
C VAL A 41 6.13 -8.70 -7.42
N ASN A 42 5.17 -9.41 -6.81
CA ASN A 42 3.97 -8.78 -6.27
C ASN A 42 4.29 -7.83 -5.11
N GLN A 43 5.20 -8.20 -4.22
CA GLN A 43 5.66 -7.32 -3.13
C GLN A 43 6.33 -6.05 -3.69
N GLN A 44 7.19 -6.19 -4.69
CA GLN A 44 7.80 -5.04 -5.37
C GLN A 44 6.74 -4.14 -6.00
N ARG A 45 5.78 -4.71 -6.73
CA ARG A 45 4.67 -3.95 -7.33
C ARG A 45 3.88 -3.17 -6.28
N THR A 46 3.55 -3.81 -5.15
CA THR A 46 2.84 -3.15 -4.04
C THR A 46 3.66 -2.02 -3.44
N ALA A 47 4.97 -2.20 -3.26
CA ALA A 47 5.86 -1.14 -2.78
C ALA A 47 5.90 0.07 -3.74
N TYR A 48 5.98 -0.16 -5.05
CA TYR A 48 5.91 0.92 -6.04
C TYR A 48 4.54 1.62 -6.04
N ALA A 49 3.45 0.87 -5.88
CA ALA A 49 2.11 1.45 -5.76
C ALA A 49 2.01 2.34 -4.52
N ASP A 50 2.52 1.91 -3.37
CA ASP A 50 2.55 2.72 -2.13
C ASP A 50 3.36 4.02 -2.31
N ILE A 51 4.55 3.92 -2.92
CA ILE A 51 5.38 5.10 -3.23
C ILE A 51 4.61 6.06 -4.15
N SER A 52 3.96 5.55 -5.20
CA SER A 52 3.19 6.39 -6.13
C SER A 52 2.02 7.10 -5.44
N ALA A 53 1.34 6.43 -4.51
CA ALA A 53 0.25 7.00 -3.74
C ALA A 53 0.75 8.11 -2.80
N ARG A 54 1.86 7.87 -2.09
CA ARG A 54 2.49 8.87 -1.22
C ARG A 54 2.97 10.10 -1.99
N LEU A 55 3.59 9.91 -3.15
CA LEU A 55 4.01 11.01 -4.01
C LEU A 55 2.82 11.81 -4.56
N THR A 56 1.72 11.13 -4.88
CA THR A 56 0.48 11.79 -5.32
C THR A 56 -0.12 12.61 -4.18
N SER A 57 -0.18 12.06 -2.96
CA SER A 57 -0.63 12.78 -1.76
C SER A 57 0.23 14.01 -1.49
N LEU A 58 1.55 13.87 -1.53
CA LEU A 58 2.48 14.99 -1.36
C LEU A 58 2.29 16.06 -2.43
N ARG A 59 2.12 15.66 -3.70
CA ARG A 59 1.83 16.59 -4.80
C ARG A 59 0.53 17.34 -4.52
N LEU A 60 -0.52 16.68 -4.06
CA LEU A 60 -1.78 17.35 -3.73
C LEU A 60 -1.58 18.40 -2.63
N SER A 61 -0.92 18.04 -1.53
CA SER A 61 -0.59 18.99 -0.46
C SER A 61 0.24 20.17 -0.97
N ALA A 62 1.27 19.91 -1.78
CA ALA A 62 2.09 20.96 -2.38
C ALA A 62 1.29 21.85 -3.35
N THR A 63 0.34 21.30 -4.12
CA THR A 63 -0.52 22.10 -4.99
C THR A 63 -1.47 23.00 -4.19
N THR A 64 -1.97 22.54 -3.05
CA THR A 64 -2.78 23.37 -2.14
C THR A 64 -1.94 24.50 -1.55
N LEU A 65 -0.72 24.21 -1.10
CA LEU A 65 0.20 25.22 -0.57
C LEU A 65 0.68 26.20 -1.64
N LYS A 66 0.80 25.78 -2.90
CA LYS A 66 1.19 26.69 -4.00
C LYS A 66 0.11 27.76 -4.28
N LYS A 67 -1.15 27.51 -3.93
CA LYS A 67 -2.23 28.47 -4.19
C LYS A 67 -2.09 29.67 -3.24
N THR A 68 -1.92 30.86 -3.81
CA THR A 68 -1.83 32.13 -3.06
C THR A 68 -3.04 32.36 -2.16
N ILE A 69 -4.24 31.88 -2.55
CA ILE A 69 -5.46 31.99 -1.75
C ILE A 69 -5.36 31.30 -0.38
N THR A 70 -4.55 30.25 -0.26
CA THR A 70 -4.33 29.52 1.00
C THR A 70 -3.72 30.42 2.09
N PHE A 71 -2.98 31.46 1.69
CA PHE A 71 -2.36 32.41 2.61
C PHE A 71 -3.10 33.74 2.71
N GLN A 72 -4.21 33.91 1.98
CA GLN A 72 -5.00 35.14 1.98
C GLN A 72 -6.26 35.01 2.86
N ASN A 73 -6.35 33.96 3.69
CA ASN A 73 -7.46 33.87 4.64
C ASN A 73 -7.43 35.06 5.59
N ALA A 74 -8.55 35.76 5.66
CA ALA A 74 -8.80 36.85 6.60
C ALA A 74 -9.89 36.40 7.58
N ALA A 75 -9.76 36.81 8.84
CA ALA A 75 -10.78 36.61 9.86
C ALA A 75 -11.38 37.96 10.22
N ALA A 76 -12.70 37.99 10.42
CA ALA A 76 -13.40 39.16 10.96
C ALA A 76 -13.80 38.86 12.40
N THR A 77 -13.70 39.87 13.26
CA THR A 77 -14.11 39.81 14.66
C THR A 77 -14.99 41.03 14.94
N SER A 78 -16.18 40.85 15.49
CA SER A 78 -17.03 41.95 15.94
C SER A 78 -16.78 42.26 17.41
N SER A 79 -16.94 43.53 17.78
CA SER A 79 -16.93 43.93 19.20
C SER A 79 -18.19 43.51 19.94
N ASP A 80 -19.30 43.31 19.22
CA ASP A 80 -20.57 42.84 19.76
C ASP A 80 -21.27 41.95 18.71
N GLU A 81 -21.10 40.64 18.84
CA GLU A 81 -21.64 39.64 17.90
C GLU A 81 -23.16 39.47 18.01
N ASP A 82 -23.79 39.91 19.10
CA ASP A 82 -25.26 39.87 19.25
C ASP A 82 -25.94 41.01 18.46
N VAL A 83 -25.20 42.10 18.20
CA VAL A 83 -25.68 43.27 17.46
C VAL A 83 -25.23 43.25 15.99
N LEU A 84 -24.02 42.79 15.71
CA LEU A 84 -23.48 42.74 14.34
C LEU A 84 -22.46 41.60 14.18
N THR A 85 -22.73 40.69 13.25
CA THR A 85 -21.77 39.66 12.84
C THR A 85 -21.05 40.06 11.55
N ALA A 86 -19.75 39.76 11.44
CA ALA A 86 -18.96 40.00 10.24
C ALA A 86 -18.26 38.73 9.74
N THR A 87 -18.23 38.54 8.43
CA THR A 87 -17.48 37.46 7.77
C THR A 87 -16.47 38.04 6.79
N ALA A 88 -15.22 37.62 6.88
CA ALA A 88 -14.17 38.03 5.95
C ALA A 88 -14.00 36.99 4.84
N SER A 89 -14.02 37.44 3.59
CA SER A 89 -13.62 36.63 2.43
C SER A 89 -12.09 36.56 2.32
N PRO A 90 -11.52 35.50 1.71
CA PRO A 90 -10.09 35.45 1.43
C PRO A 90 -9.65 36.64 0.58
N GLY A 91 -8.62 37.36 1.02
CA GLY A 91 -8.11 38.58 0.39
C GLY A 91 -8.80 39.87 0.84
N ALA A 92 -9.69 39.82 1.85
CA ALA A 92 -10.26 41.02 2.45
C ALA A 92 -9.14 41.92 3.03
N ALA A 93 -9.31 43.24 2.88
CA ALA A 93 -8.37 44.21 3.40
C ALA A 93 -8.29 44.12 4.93
N VAL A 94 -7.07 43.99 5.46
CA VAL A 94 -6.84 43.96 6.90
C VAL A 94 -6.97 45.39 7.45
N GLY A 95 -7.93 45.59 8.37
CA GLY A 95 -8.18 46.90 8.97
C GLY A 95 -9.29 46.84 10.01
N ALA A 96 -9.39 47.91 10.80
CA ALA A 96 -10.51 48.12 11.72
C ALA A 96 -11.59 48.95 11.00
N PHE A 97 -12.84 48.51 11.09
CA PHE A 97 -14.00 49.19 10.52
C PHE A 97 -14.97 49.56 11.64
N THR A 98 -15.32 50.84 11.73
CA THR A 98 -16.26 51.34 12.74
C THR A 98 -17.64 51.46 12.11
N PHE A 99 -18.61 50.76 12.69
CA PHE A 99 -20.02 50.87 12.33
C PHE A 99 -20.76 51.48 13.52
N GLN A 100 -21.68 52.41 13.23
CA GLN A 100 -22.59 52.95 14.22
C GLN A 100 -23.98 52.41 13.89
N VAL A 101 -24.51 51.61 14.82
CA VAL A 101 -25.84 50.98 14.75
C VAL A 101 -26.83 51.79 15.56
#